data_AF-A0A941YEF3-F1
#
_entry.id   AF-A0A941YEF3-F1
#
_cell.length_a   1.000
_cell.length_b   1.000
_cell.length_c   1.000
_cell.angle_alpha   90.00
_cell.angle_beta   90.00
_cell.angle_gamma   90.00
#
_symmetry.space_group_name_H-M   'P 1'
#
loop_
_entity.id
_entity.type
_entity.pdbx_description
1 polymer ?
#
loop_
_entity_poly.entity_id
_entity_poly.type
_entity_poly.pdbx_seq_one_letter_code
_entity_poly.pdbx_strand_id
1 'polypeptide(L)'
;MFWHDHFAVSAEKVADGPNMLLYQQTLRQHANGNFRTLLKEVSKTPAMIFYLDTQESTNEHPNENFAREVMELFTLGIGSYTEKDVKEGARAFTGWSLHYIDIGGNRPFDKVVQEEARKGRSPLSFCIVPSLHDEGDKTILNQTGRFDGDQVLNLLCDHPACAKYITKKLAQWFIEGEVSDSLVNQLAATFSSSNFEIKPVLRQIATSKEFWDGKQVHRRPKSPPDYYVATYRQLALQDILLQLRGTVTDKFKPMRREVAGTAGGVFYLMSREGFLLTYPPNVGGWEWGNSWITANNMTARIQLPAILLQNEDKNHPIATYLAAKLTTDFHADTPDKIVDGLLEIFDGQIPSEKRRLLVESCTKLGGASALKDKDSASKMLGDVMKLMVAIPEFQMA
;
A
#
# COMPACT_ATOMS: atom_id res chain seq x y z
N MET A 1 -0.66 -1.13 4.00
CA MET A 1 -1.09 -0.51 2.74
C MET A 1 -2.18 0.52 2.96
N PHE A 2 -3.33 0.18 3.56
CA PHE A 2 -4.43 1.12 3.84
C PHE A 2 -4.00 2.54 4.27
N TRP A 3 -3.24 2.69 5.37
CA TRP A 3 -2.86 4.03 5.84
C TRP A 3 -1.87 4.78 4.94
N HIS A 4 -1.00 4.06 4.22
CA HIS A 4 -0.08 4.69 3.27
C HIS A 4 -0.82 5.21 2.02
N ASP A 5 -1.90 4.53 1.65
CA ASP A 5 -2.82 4.97 0.61
C ASP A 5 -3.74 6.11 1.08
N HIS A 6 -4.30 5.99 2.28
CA HIS A 6 -5.21 7.00 2.85
C HIS A 6 -4.53 8.35 3.11
N PHE A 7 -3.29 8.35 3.61
CA PHE A 7 -2.49 9.55 3.82
C PHE A 7 -1.43 9.70 2.73
N ALA A 8 -1.84 9.68 1.46
CA ALA A 8 -0.92 9.59 0.33
C ALA A 8 0.13 10.72 0.32
N VAL A 9 1.41 10.35 0.17
CA VAL A 9 2.53 11.27 0.01
C VAL A 9 3.44 10.75 -1.09
N SER A 10 3.79 11.59 -2.06
CA SER A 10 4.70 11.24 -3.15
C SER A 10 6.15 11.60 -2.84
N ALA A 11 7.02 10.59 -2.90
CA ALA A 11 8.47 10.72 -2.82
C ALA A 11 9.06 11.54 -3.98
N GLU A 12 8.33 11.69 -5.10
CA GLU A 12 8.75 12.56 -6.21
C GLU A 12 8.80 14.03 -5.78
N LYS A 13 7.76 14.51 -5.08
CA LYS A 13 7.72 15.89 -4.58
C LYS A 13 8.58 16.06 -3.33
N VAL A 14 8.53 15.11 -2.39
CA VAL A 14 9.32 15.21 -1.14
C VAL A 14 10.82 15.15 -1.42
N ALA A 15 11.24 14.36 -2.41
CA ALA A 15 12.61 14.22 -2.91
C ALA A 15 13.70 13.93 -1.85
N ASP A 16 13.32 13.46 -0.65
CA ASP A 16 14.22 13.15 0.46
C ASP A 16 13.88 11.82 1.13
N GLY A 17 14.84 10.88 1.11
CA GLY A 17 14.67 9.53 1.65
C GLY A 17 14.39 9.48 3.16
N PRO A 18 15.18 10.19 4.01
CA PRO A 18 14.92 10.26 5.44
C PRO A 18 13.53 10.79 5.83
N ASN A 19 13.03 11.82 5.15
CA ASN A 19 11.67 12.35 5.36
C ASN A 19 10.60 11.31 5.05
N MET A 20 10.72 10.62 3.92
CA MET A 20 9.81 9.54 3.54
C MET A 20 9.90 8.37 4.53
N LEU A 21 11.10 8.03 5.02
CA LEU A 21 11.27 6.98 6.03
C LEU A 21 10.57 7.35 7.34
N LEU A 22 10.74 8.58 7.84
CA LEU A 22 10.09 9.06 9.05
C LEU A 22 8.56 9.03 8.91
N TYR A 23 8.03 9.45 7.77
CA TYR A 23 6.60 9.35 7.48
C TYR A 23 6.11 7.90 7.51
N GLN A 24 6.81 6.97 6.86
CA GLN A 24 6.46 5.54 6.89
C GLN A 24 6.55 4.94 8.29
N GLN A 25 7.53 5.36 9.09
CA GLN A 25 7.66 4.95 10.50
C GLN A 25 6.51 5.48 11.34
N THR A 26 6.11 6.74 11.14
CA THR A 26 4.98 7.38 11.83
C THR A 26 3.69 6.61 11.54
N LEU A 27 3.43 6.27 10.28
CA LEU A 27 2.29 5.41 9.92
C LEU A 27 2.36 4.07 10.66
N ARG A 28 3.50 3.37 10.64
CA ARG A 28 3.64 2.05 11.29
C ARG A 28 3.47 2.11 12.80
N GLN A 29 3.97 3.16 13.44
CA GLN A 29 3.90 3.36 14.88
C GLN A 29 2.45 3.57 15.35
N HIS A 30 1.65 4.30 14.57
CA HIS A 30 0.28 4.68 14.96
C HIS A 30 -0.83 3.90 14.25
N ALA A 31 -0.50 3.02 13.28
CA ALA A 31 -1.45 2.31 12.42
C ALA A 31 -2.55 1.50 13.15
N ASN A 32 -2.30 1.04 14.37
CA ASN A 32 -3.24 0.24 15.17
C ASN A 32 -3.59 0.88 16.51
N GLY A 33 -3.26 2.16 16.70
CA GLY A 33 -3.56 2.90 17.92
C GLY A 33 -4.82 3.76 17.77
N ASN A 34 -4.70 5.01 18.21
CA ASN A 34 -5.74 6.00 18.14
C ASN A 34 -5.70 6.81 16.83
N PHE A 35 -6.82 6.96 16.15
CA PHE A 35 -6.87 7.71 14.89
C PHE A 35 -6.61 9.21 15.06
N ARG A 36 -7.00 9.83 16.18
CA ARG A 36 -6.70 11.26 16.43
C ARG A 36 -5.21 11.48 16.53
N THR A 37 -4.51 10.58 17.24
CA THR A 37 -3.05 10.59 17.30
C THR A 37 -2.44 10.34 15.93
N LEU A 38 -2.89 9.31 15.21
CA LEU A 38 -2.40 9.01 13.87
C LEU A 38 -2.54 10.22 12.92
N LEU A 39 -3.71 10.86 12.90
CA LEU A 39 -3.97 12.05 12.09
C LEU A 39 -2.98 13.17 12.43
N LYS A 40 -2.87 13.54 13.72
CA LYS A 40 -1.96 14.60 14.16
C LYS A 40 -0.51 14.32 13.82
N GLU A 41 -0.03 13.13 14.14
CA GLU A 41 1.38 12.76 13.95
C GLU A 41 1.74 12.72 12.45
N VAL A 42 0.87 12.15 11.60
CA VAL A 42 1.10 12.11 10.15
C VAL A 42 1.04 13.50 9.54
N SER A 43 0.07 14.33 9.93
CA SER A 43 -0.07 15.72 9.47
C SER A 43 1.15 16.58 9.78
N LYS A 44 1.89 16.26 10.84
CA LYS A 44 3.12 16.97 11.24
C LYS A 44 4.41 16.33 10.73
N THR A 45 4.34 15.28 9.92
CA THR A 45 5.55 14.74 9.29
C THR A 45 6.10 15.74 8.27
N PRO A 46 7.43 15.91 8.16
CA PRO A 46 8.01 16.78 7.15
C PRO A 46 7.58 16.42 5.73
N ALA A 47 7.40 15.14 5.44
CA ALA A 47 6.95 14.66 4.16
C ALA A 47 5.53 15.15 3.82
N MET A 48 4.59 15.10 4.78
CA MET A 48 3.21 15.58 4.57
C MET A 48 3.14 17.10 4.40
N ILE A 49 3.81 17.84 5.29
CA ILE A 49 3.87 19.30 5.24
C ILE A 49 4.41 19.78 3.89
N PHE A 50 5.53 19.20 3.45
CA PHE A 50 6.15 19.57 2.18
C PHE A 50 5.29 19.12 0.98
N TYR A 51 4.65 17.95 1.05
CA TYR A 51 3.82 17.44 -0.04
C TYR A 51 2.60 18.31 -0.32
N LEU A 52 2.01 18.90 0.73
CA LEU A 52 0.81 19.74 0.63
C LEU A 52 1.08 21.24 0.83
N ASP A 53 2.34 21.65 0.71
CA ASP A 53 2.80 23.04 0.77
C ASP A 53 2.35 23.80 2.03
N THR A 54 2.19 23.08 3.15
CA THR A 54 1.66 23.67 4.39
C THR A 54 2.63 24.68 5.00
N GLN A 55 3.94 24.49 4.78
CA GLN A 55 5.01 25.41 5.16
C GLN A 55 4.91 26.81 4.50
N GLU A 56 4.17 26.92 3.39
CA GLU A 56 3.93 28.19 2.69
C GLU A 56 2.70 28.93 3.24
N SER A 57 1.94 28.31 4.14
CA SER A 57 0.75 28.91 4.74
C SER A 57 1.14 29.96 5.79
N THR A 58 0.91 31.24 5.48
CA THR A 58 1.16 32.37 6.39
C THR A 58 -0.13 33.14 6.66
N ASN A 59 -0.14 33.95 7.72
CA ASN A 59 -1.25 34.85 8.03
C ASN A 59 -1.56 35.87 6.91
N GLU A 60 -0.58 36.20 6.07
CA GLU A 60 -0.79 37.03 4.86
C GLU A 60 -1.34 36.22 3.69
N HIS A 61 -0.89 34.98 3.53
CA HIS A 61 -1.24 34.09 2.42
C HIS A 61 -1.58 32.68 2.94
N PRO A 62 -2.78 32.45 3.52
CA PRO A 62 -3.18 31.13 3.97
C PRO A 62 -3.28 30.15 2.78
N ASN A 63 -2.62 28.99 2.90
CA ASN A 63 -2.66 27.95 1.87
C ASN A 63 -3.78 26.94 2.16
N GLU A 64 -4.75 26.86 1.26
CA GLU A 64 -5.94 26.01 1.40
C GLU A 64 -5.68 24.52 1.14
N ASN A 65 -4.55 24.15 0.51
CA ASN A 65 -4.32 22.78 0.04
C ASN A 65 -4.47 21.75 1.17
N PHE A 66 -3.62 21.82 2.20
CA PHE A 66 -3.71 20.90 3.33
C PHE A 66 -5.07 20.94 4.05
N ALA A 67 -5.68 22.13 4.21
CA ALA A 67 -6.98 22.28 4.85
C ALA A 67 -8.09 21.55 4.06
N ARG A 68 -8.05 21.62 2.73
CA ARG A 68 -8.98 20.91 1.86
C ARG A 68 -8.77 19.40 1.95
N GLU A 69 -7.54 18.94 1.77
CA GLU A 69 -7.23 17.50 1.76
C GLU A 69 -7.52 16.83 3.10
N VAL A 70 -7.23 17.51 4.22
CA VAL A 70 -7.51 16.94 5.54
C VAL A 70 -9.00 16.81 5.82
N MET A 71 -9.83 17.74 5.34
CA MET A 71 -11.29 17.65 5.44
C MET A 71 -11.85 16.63 4.46
N GLU A 72 -11.43 16.68 3.19
CA GLU A 72 -12.01 15.90 2.10
C GLU A 72 -11.56 14.44 2.12
N LEU A 73 -10.25 14.20 2.14
CA LEU A 73 -9.68 12.87 1.92
C LEU A 73 -9.33 12.17 3.23
N PHE A 74 -8.91 12.93 4.24
CA PHE A 74 -8.35 12.33 5.45
C PHE A 74 -9.34 12.19 6.59
N THR A 75 -10.46 12.92 6.60
CA THR A 75 -11.41 12.90 7.73
C THR A 75 -12.89 12.83 7.34
N LEU A 76 -13.47 13.81 6.65
CA LEU A 76 -14.93 13.99 6.57
C LEU A 76 -15.58 13.46 5.29
N GLY A 77 -14.83 13.40 4.18
CA GLY A 77 -15.40 13.15 2.86
C GLY A 77 -16.05 14.40 2.25
N ILE A 78 -16.24 14.35 0.93
CA ILE A 78 -16.93 15.38 0.15
C ILE A 78 -18.37 15.56 0.68
N GLY A 79 -18.79 16.82 0.79
CA GLY A 79 -20.16 17.20 1.18
C GLY A 79 -20.38 17.37 2.69
N SER A 80 -19.35 17.14 3.51
CA SER A 80 -19.40 17.28 4.98
C SER A 80 -18.82 18.60 5.51
N TYR A 81 -18.35 19.48 4.62
CA TYR A 81 -17.77 20.78 4.92
C TYR A 81 -18.07 21.76 3.77
N THR A 82 -17.86 23.04 3.99
CA THR A 82 -18.04 24.10 3.00
C THR A 82 -16.71 24.68 2.55
N GLU A 83 -16.71 25.41 1.43
CA GLU A 83 -15.56 26.18 0.98
C GLU A 83 -15.09 27.22 2.03
N LYS A 84 -16.02 27.73 2.84
CA LYS A 84 -15.68 28.62 3.95
C LYS A 84 -14.89 27.89 5.02
N ASP A 85 -15.25 26.65 5.34
CA ASP A 85 -14.51 25.85 6.32
C ASP A 85 -13.08 25.59 5.85
N VAL A 86 -12.87 25.36 4.55
CA VAL A 86 -11.52 25.21 3.97
C VAL A 86 -10.68 26.47 4.20
N LYS A 87 -11.23 27.65 3.87
CA LYS A 87 -10.54 28.94 4.06
C LYS A 87 -10.21 29.22 5.51
N GLU A 88 -11.16 28.97 6.40
CA GLU A 88 -10.99 29.19 7.83
C GLU A 88 -10.04 28.15 8.45
N GLY A 89 -10.05 26.92 7.96
CA GLY A 89 -9.07 25.89 8.29
C GLY A 89 -7.66 26.25 7.82
N ALA A 90 -7.51 26.79 6.61
CA ALA A 90 -6.24 27.27 6.07
C ALA A 90 -5.62 28.32 6.99
N ARG A 91 -6.42 29.28 7.47
CA ARG A 91 -6.02 30.27 8.48
C ARG A 91 -5.52 29.60 9.76
N ALA A 92 -6.15 28.52 10.22
CA ALA A 92 -5.73 27.80 11.42
C ALA A 92 -4.40 27.03 11.26
N PHE A 93 -4.05 26.63 10.04
CA PHE A 93 -2.77 25.96 9.75
C PHE A 93 -1.63 26.94 9.43
N THR A 94 -1.89 28.25 9.36
CA THR A 94 -0.83 29.25 9.16
C THR A 94 0.25 29.16 10.24
N GLY A 95 1.50 29.36 9.85
CA GLY A 95 2.65 29.27 10.77
C GLY A 95 3.09 27.85 11.09
N TRP A 96 2.39 26.79 10.64
CA TRP A 96 2.99 25.46 10.55
C TRP A 96 4.12 25.49 9.53
N SER A 97 5.32 25.08 9.92
CA SER A 97 6.50 25.19 9.07
C SER A 97 7.49 24.05 9.32
N LEU A 98 8.62 24.11 8.62
CA LEU A 98 9.72 23.16 8.73
C LEU A 98 10.97 23.87 9.22
N HIS A 99 11.54 23.33 10.29
CA HIS A 99 12.87 23.71 10.76
C HIS A 99 13.91 22.75 10.19
N TYR A 100 14.92 23.32 9.53
CA TYR A 100 16.07 22.60 9.01
C TYR A 100 17.06 22.32 10.13
N ILE A 101 17.20 21.05 10.48
CA ILE A 101 18.14 20.61 11.51
C ILE A 101 19.55 20.74 10.92
N ASP A 102 20.34 21.66 11.47
CA ASP A 102 21.78 21.76 11.26
C ASP A 102 22.27 22.38 9.93
N ILE A 103 21.67 23.50 9.49
CA ILE A 103 22.19 24.32 8.36
C ILE A 103 23.20 25.41 8.78
N GLY A 104 23.84 25.26 9.96
CA GLY A 104 24.90 26.17 10.40
C GLY A 104 26.18 26.04 9.56
N GLY A 105 26.73 27.18 9.11
CA GLY A 105 27.89 27.26 8.22
C GLY A 105 27.55 26.94 6.76
N ASN A 106 28.33 27.41 5.79
CA ASN A 106 28.15 27.19 4.33
C ASN A 106 28.26 25.69 3.90
N ARG A 107 27.51 24.79 4.55
CA ARG A 107 27.51 23.36 4.27
C ARG A 107 26.52 23.05 3.15
N PRO A 108 26.91 22.24 2.16
CA PRO A 108 25.98 21.72 1.17
C PRO A 108 24.86 20.88 1.82
N PHE A 109 23.61 21.10 1.41
CA PHE A 109 22.43 20.45 2.02
C PHE A 109 22.45 18.92 1.85
N ASP A 110 22.97 18.41 0.74
CA ASP A 110 23.15 16.98 0.48
C ASP A 110 24.02 16.29 1.53
N LYS A 111 25.02 16.99 2.08
CA LYS A 111 25.86 16.44 3.17
C LYS A 111 25.09 16.36 4.48
N VAL A 112 24.28 17.37 4.80
CA VAL A 112 23.43 17.37 6.00
C VAL A 112 22.44 16.21 5.95
N VAL A 113 21.76 16.02 4.81
CA VAL A 113 20.86 14.89 4.57
C VAL A 113 21.55 13.55 4.82
N GLN A 114 22.76 13.35 4.27
CA GLN A 114 23.51 12.10 4.46
C GLN A 114 23.91 11.87 5.92
N GLU A 115 24.32 12.90 6.64
CA GLU A 115 24.70 12.82 8.05
C GLU A 115 23.50 12.51 8.95
N GLU A 116 22.37 13.17 8.73
CA GLU A 116 21.13 12.91 9.48
C GLU A 116 20.56 11.53 9.16
N ALA A 117 20.61 11.10 7.90
CA ALA A 117 20.26 9.73 7.51
C ALA A 117 21.09 8.69 8.28
N ARG A 118 22.40 8.93 8.47
CA ARG A 118 23.29 8.07 9.28
C ARG A 118 22.82 7.97 10.72
N LYS A 119 22.36 9.07 11.31
CA LYS A 119 21.77 9.12 12.65
C LYS A 119 20.34 8.55 12.70
N GLY A 120 19.75 8.21 11.55
CA GLY A 120 18.38 7.71 11.45
C GLY A 120 17.33 8.80 11.71
N ARG A 121 17.67 10.06 11.42
CA ARG A 121 16.81 11.23 11.62
C ARG A 121 16.48 11.87 10.29
N SER A 122 15.33 12.52 10.23
CA SER A 122 15.02 13.45 9.15
C SER A 122 15.86 14.73 9.33
N PRO A 123 16.33 15.36 8.24
CA PRO A 123 16.98 16.68 8.30
C PRO A 123 15.99 17.83 8.53
N LEU A 124 14.69 17.54 8.53
CA LEU A 124 13.61 18.49 8.76
C LEU A 124 12.83 18.11 10.01
N SER A 125 12.28 19.10 10.68
CA SER A 125 11.35 18.88 11.78
C SER A 125 10.20 19.86 11.67
N PHE A 126 9.00 19.41 12.04
CA PHE A 126 7.88 20.32 12.20
C PHE A 126 8.20 21.38 13.25
N CYS A 127 7.85 22.62 12.95
CA CYS A 127 7.84 23.70 13.92
C CYS A 127 6.62 24.60 13.71
N ILE A 128 6.34 25.41 14.73
CA ILE A 128 5.35 26.49 14.64
C ILE A 128 6.11 27.81 14.67
N VAL A 129 5.75 28.71 13.77
CA VAL A 129 6.29 30.07 13.70
C VAL A 129 5.16 31.04 14.09
N PRO A 130 5.08 31.46 15.37
CA PRO A 130 3.94 32.24 15.86
C PRO A 130 3.70 33.55 15.11
N SER A 131 4.76 34.20 14.61
CA SER A 131 4.64 35.44 13.84
C SER A 131 3.95 35.26 12.48
N LEU A 132 3.89 34.04 11.97
CA LEU A 132 3.20 33.69 10.72
C LEU A 132 1.81 33.10 10.97
N HIS A 133 1.41 32.88 12.23
CA HIS A 133 0.09 32.38 12.56
C HIS A 133 -0.95 33.51 12.55
N ASP A 134 -2.13 33.21 12.01
CA ASP A 134 -3.31 34.07 12.10
C ASP A 134 -3.98 33.82 13.46
N GLU A 135 -3.80 34.74 14.39
CA GLU A 135 -4.36 34.68 15.73
C GLU A 135 -5.85 35.11 15.78
N GLY A 136 -6.48 35.44 14.65
CA GLY A 136 -7.87 35.86 14.59
C GLY A 136 -8.86 34.74 14.91
N ASP A 137 -10.09 35.14 15.23
CA ASP A 137 -11.21 34.21 15.33
C ASP A 137 -11.48 33.54 13.98
N LYS A 138 -11.78 32.25 14.03
CA LYS A 138 -12.04 31.39 12.88
C LYS A 138 -13.36 30.67 13.11
N THR A 139 -14.20 30.58 12.08
CA THR A 139 -15.45 29.82 12.14
C THR A 139 -15.35 28.60 11.24
N ILE A 140 -15.23 27.42 11.85
CA ILE A 140 -15.02 26.14 11.18
C ILE A 140 -16.09 25.16 11.68
N LEU A 141 -16.82 24.51 10.78
CA LEU A 141 -17.88 23.54 11.08
C LEU A 141 -18.91 24.08 12.09
N ASN A 142 -19.31 25.34 11.90
CA ASN A 142 -20.24 26.09 12.76
C ASN A 142 -19.76 26.33 14.20
N GLN A 143 -18.47 26.13 14.48
CA GLN A 143 -17.84 26.51 15.74
C GLN A 143 -16.93 27.70 15.51
N THR A 144 -16.95 28.68 16.42
CA THR A 144 -16.10 29.88 16.34
C THR A 144 -15.12 29.90 17.50
N GLY A 145 -13.85 30.16 17.19
CA GLY A 145 -12.81 30.33 18.18
C GLY A 145 -11.47 30.68 17.55
N ARG A 146 -10.47 30.94 18.39
CA ARG A 146 -9.08 31.19 17.96
C ARG A 146 -8.38 29.86 17.71
N PHE A 147 -8.85 29.13 16.70
CA PHE A 147 -8.37 27.79 16.42
C PHE A 147 -6.94 27.78 15.89
N ASP A 148 -6.11 26.92 16.46
CA ASP A 148 -4.85 26.45 15.87
C ASP A 148 -5.05 25.16 15.06
N GLY A 149 -4.00 24.72 14.36
CA GLY A 149 -4.07 23.51 13.54
C GLY A 149 -4.39 22.23 14.32
N ASP A 150 -3.91 22.05 15.56
CA ASP A 150 -4.20 20.86 16.36
C ASP A 150 -5.66 20.82 16.82
N GLN A 151 -6.22 21.98 17.13
CA GLN A 151 -7.62 22.16 17.48
C GLN A 151 -8.52 21.89 16.28
N VAL A 152 -8.13 22.34 15.08
CA VAL A 152 -8.86 21.97 13.84
C VAL A 152 -8.84 20.46 13.63
N LEU A 153 -7.71 19.77 13.76
CA LEU A 153 -7.68 18.32 13.62
C LEU A 153 -8.60 17.60 14.63
N ASN A 154 -8.70 18.11 15.87
CA ASN A 154 -9.65 17.56 16.84
C ASN A 154 -11.10 17.82 16.44
N LEU A 155 -11.40 19.04 16.00
CA LEU A 155 -12.71 19.46 15.53
C LEU A 155 -13.20 18.58 14.37
N LEU A 156 -12.30 18.26 13.42
CA LEU A 156 -12.60 17.34 12.32
C LEU A 156 -12.91 15.93 12.83
N CYS A 157 -12.16 15.42 13.81
CA CYS A 157 -12.49 14.14 14.42
C CYS A 157 -13.80 14.16 15.20
N ASP A 158 -14.16 15.27 15.85
CA ASP A 158 -15.41 15.43 16.59
C ASP A 158 -16.64 15.51 15.68
N HIS A 159 -16.45 15.83 14.40
CA HIS A 159 -17.54 15.90 13.44
C HIS A 159 -18.16 14.51 13.18
N PRO A 160 -19.50 14.34 13.20
CA PRO A 160 -20.17 13.05 13.03
C PRO A 160 -19.80 12.30 11.74
N ALA A 161 -19.50 13.05 10.66
CA ALA A 161 -19.10 12.45 9.39
C ALA A 161 -17.75 11.72 9.48
N CYS A 162 -16.84 12.13 10.36
CA CYS A 162 -15.49 11.58 10.43
C CYS A 162 -15.51 10.09 10.78
N ALA A 163 -16.23 9.73 11.85
CA ALA A 163 -16.33 8.34 12.26
C ALA A 163 -16.95 7.47 11.16
N LYS A 164 -17.99 7.97 10.48
CA LYS A 164 -18.64 7.26 9.38
C LYS A 164 -17.71 7.09 8.18
N TYR A 165 -16.99 8.14 7.79
CA TYR A 165 -16.09 8.15 6.64
C TYR A 165 -14.93 7.17 6.81
N ILE A 166 -14.21 7.25 7.94
CA ILE A 166 -13.04 6.41 8.20
C ILE A 166 -13.43 4.94 8.34
N THR A 167 -14.51 4.66 9.09
CA THR A 167 -14.96 3.28 9.29
C THR A 167 -15.52 2.66 8.02
N LYS A 168 -16.17 3.44 7.15
CA LYS A 168 -16.58 3.00 5.82
C LYS A 168 -15.36 2.61 4.97
N LYS A 169 -14.32 3.44 4.90
CA LYS A 169 -13.08 3.12 4.15
C LYS A 169 -12.40 1.87 4.70
N LEU A 170 -12.29 1.74 6.02
CA LEU A 170 -11.74 0.55 6.66
C LEU A 170 -12.56 -0.70 6.35
N ALA A 171 -13.90 -0.62 6.43
CA ALA A 171 -14.77 -1.75 6.10
C ALA A 171 -14.62 -2.15 4.64
N GLN A 172 -14.67 -1.19 3.70
CA GLN A 172 -14.48 -1.45 2.26
C GLN A 172 -13.08 -1.97 1.92
N TRP A 173 -12.08 -1.69 2.76
CA TRP A 173 -10.75 -2.24 2.59
C TRP A 173 -10.68 -3.75 2.89
N PHE A 174 -11.50 -4.25 3.81
CA PHE A 174 -11.43 -5.64 4.29
C PHE A 174 -12.60 -6.51 3.86
N ILE A 175 -13.77 -5.91 3.64
CA ILE A 175 -14.99 -6.59 3.20
C ILE A 175 -15.12 -6.36 1.70
N GLU A 176 -15.22 -7.46 0.96
CA GLU A 176 -15.41 -7.41 -0.48
C GLU A 176 -16.87 -7.10 -0.81
N GLY A 177 -17.10 -6.28 -1.84
CA GLY A 177 -18.44 -5.88 -2.26
C GLY A 177 -19.05 -4.72 -1.45
N GLU A 178 -20.37 -4.68 -1.39
CA GLU A 178 -21.10 -3.59 -0.74
C GLU A 178 -21.13 -3.77 0.78
N VAL A 179 -20.59 -2.77 1.49
CA VAL A 179 -20.72 -2.66 2.95
C VAL A 179 -22.04 -1.95 3.27
N SER A 180 -22.89 -2.62 4.04
CA SER A 180 -24.20 -2.09 4.41
C SER A 180 -24.07 -0.81 5.25
N ASP A 181 -24.97 0.16 5.05
CA ASP A 181 -25.02 1.37 5.88
C ASP A 181 -25.24 1.03 7.36
N SER A 182 -25.96 -0.07 7.64
CA SER A 182 -26.14 -0.58 9.01
C SER A 182 -24.80 -0.92 9.66
N LEU A 183 -23.95 -1.70 8.97
CA LEU A 183 -22.62 -2.05 9.49
C LEU A 183 -21.74 -0.80 9.65
N VAL A 184 -21.73 0.10 8.65
CA VAL A 184 -20.96 1.36 8.74
C VAL A 184 -21.39 2.18 9.96
N ASN A 185 -22.70 2.33 10.21
CA ASN A 185 -23.20 3.08 11.36
C ASN A 185 -22.81 2.42 12.70
N GLN A 186 -22.82 1.08 12.78
CA GLN A 186 -22.36 0.35 13.96
C GLN A 186 -20.86 0.52 14.18
N LEU A 187 -20.05 0.45 13.12
CA LEU A 187 -18.61 0.67 13.20
C LEU A 187 -18.29 2.10 13.63
N ALA A 188 -18.99 3.09 13.09
CA ALA A 188 -18.85 4.49 13.47
C ALA A 188 -19.18 4.71 14.96
N ALA A 189 -20.25 4.09 15.47
CA ALA A 189 -20.60 4.14 16.88
C ALA A 189 -19.51 3.49 17.77
N THR A 190 -18.99 2.33 17.38
CA THR A 190 -17.85 1.70 18.07
C THR A 190 -16.64 2.61 18.07
N PHE A 191 -16.32 3.22 16.93
CA PHE A 191 -15.17 4.10 16.79
C PHE A 191 -15.27 5.35 17.66
N SER A 192 -16.44 6.01 17.68
CA SER A 192 -16.65 7.18 18.54
C SER A 192 -16.65 6.82 20.03
N SER A 193 -17.33 5.73 20.42
CA SER A 193 -17.41 5.29 21.82
C SER A 193 -16.09 4.77 22.38
N SER A 194 -15.22 4.24 21.53
CA SER A 194 -13.86 3.82 21.90
C SER A 194 -12.86 4.97 21.91
N ASN A 195 -13.31 6.23 21.81
CA ASN A 195 -12.44 7.40 21.66
C ASN A 195 -11.50 7.28 20.44
N PHE A 196 -12.00 6.82 19.30
CA PHE A 196 -11.27 6.71 18.03
C PHE A 196 -10.12 5.69 18.04
N GLU A 197 -10.21 4.66 18.88
CA GLU A 197 -9.32 3.52 18.81
C GLU A 197 -9.61 2.67 17.57
N ILE A 198 -8.57 2.37 16.78
CA ILE A 198 -8.68 1.64 15.51
C ILE A 198 -8.95 0.14 15.75
N LYS A 199 -8.32 -0.45 16.77
CA LYS A 199 -8.40 -1.91 17.05
C LYS A 199 -9.83 -2.42 17.27
N PRO A 200 -10.70 -1.76 18.07
CA PRO A 200 -12.10 -2.18 18.22
C PRO A 200 -12.86 -2.26 16.90
N VAL A 201 -12.66 -1.29 16.01
CA VAL A 201 -13.28 -1.26 14.67
C VAL A 201 -12.80 -2.44 13.84
N LEU A 202 -11.49 -2.69 13.78
CA LEU A 202 -10.92 -3.82 13.04
C LEU A 202 -11.45 -5.16 13.57
N ARG A 203 -11.59 -5.30 14.90
CA ARG A 203 -12.18 -6.49 15.52
C ARG A 203 -13.65 -6.67 15.11
N GLN A 204 -14.42 -5.59 15.10
CA GLN A 204 -15.83 -5.65 14.71
C GLN A 204 -15.99 -6.00 13.22
N ILE A 205 -15.14 -5.46 12.34
CA ILE A 205 -15.08 -5.87 10.93
C ILE A 205 -14.82 -7.37 10.83
N ALA A 206 -13.75 -7.87 11.45
CA ALA A 206 -13.33 -9.26 11.38
C ALA A 206 -14.31 -10.26 12.05
N THR A 207 -15.30 -9.77 12.80
CA THR A 207 -16.35 -10.60 13.44
C THR A 207 -17.75 -10.33 12.88
N SER A 208 -17.86 -9.43 11.91
CA SER A 208 -19.12 -9.13 11.23
C SER A 208 -19.56 -10.27 10.33
N LYS A 209 -20.87 -10.40 10.13
CA LYS A 209 -21.43 -11.39 9.20
C LYS A 209 -21.00 -11.10 7.76
N GLU A 210 -20.95 -9.82 7.39
CA GLU A 210 -20.59 -9.35 6.06
C GLU A 210 -19.15 -9.74 5.68
N PHE A 211 -18.22 -9.72 6.64
CA PHE A 211 -16.85 -10.17 6.40
C PHE A 211 -16.75 -11.68 6.09
N TRP A 212 -17.61 -12.49 6.71
CA TRP A 212 -17.63 -13.96 6.55
C TRP A 212 -18.72 -14.47 5.62
N ASP A 213 -19.46 -13.59 4.94
CA ASP A 213 -20.44 -14.02 3.95
C ASP A 213 -19.67 -14.68 2.80
N GLY A 214 -19.88 -15.99 2.59
CA GLY A 214 -19.21 -16.76 1.53
C GLY A 214 -19.40 -16.19 0.13
N LYS A 215 -20.37 -15.29 -0.06
CA LYS A 215 -20.50 -14.49 -1.29
C LYS A 215 -19.38 -13.47 -1.49
N GLN A 216 -18.55 -13.18 -0.49
CA GLN A 216 -17.53 -12.14 -0.49
C GLN A 216 -16.11 -12.70 -0.38
N VAL A 217 -15.94 -14.02 -0.54
CA VAL A 217 -14.62 -14.67 -0.56
C VAL A 217 -14.15 -14.77 -2.01
N HIS A 218 -12.88 -14.44 -2.29
CA HIS A 218 -12.25 -14.55 -3.60
C HIS A 218 -12.89 -13.69 -4.69
N ARG A 219 -13.27 -12.46 -4.36
CA ARG A 219 -13.83 -11.47 -5.28
C ARG A 219 -13.02 -10.20 -5.40
N ARG A 220 -12.07 -9.94 -4.50
CA ARG A 220 -11.22 -8.76 -4.60
C ARG A 220 -10.12 -9.00 -5.62
N PRO A 221 -9.99 -8.16 -6.65
CA PRO A 221 -8.83 -8.21 -7.52
C PRO A 221 -7.53 -8.01 -6.72
N LYS A 222 -6.60 -8.95 -6.88
CA LYS A 222 -5.24 -8.84 -6.34
C LYS A 222 -4.64 -7.52 -6.80
N SER A 223 -4.25 -6.68 -5.86
CA SER A 223 -3.44 -5.50 -6.18
C SER A 223 -2.05 -5.92 -6.66
N PRO A 224 -1.27 -5.03 -7.31
CA PRO A 224 0.07 -5.42 -7.77
C PRO A 224 0.97 -5.96 -6.65
N PRO A 225 0.99 -5.41 -5.42
CA PRO A 225 1.68 -6.05 -4.30
C PRO A 225 1.12 -7.44 -3.95
N ASP A 226 -0.21 -7.62 -3.92
CA ASP A 226 -0.84 -8.91 -3.61
C ASP A 226 -0.55 -9.96 -4.70
N TYR A 227 -0.30 -9.53 -5.93
CA TYR A 227 0.03 -10.42 -7.04
C TYR A 227 1.54 -10.74 -7.08
N TYR A 228 2.38 -9.72 -7.22
CA TYR A 228 3.82 -9.91 -7.45
C TYR A 228 4.55 -10.34 -6.18
N VAL A 229 4.33 -9.70 -5.03
CA VAL A 229 5.02 -10.08 -3.79
C VAL A 229 4.56 -11.46 -3.33
N ALA A 230 3.26 -11.78 -3.46
CA ALA A 230 2.76 -13.11 -3.13
C ALA A 230 3.33 -14.20 -4.04
N THR A 231 3.42 -13.95 -5.36
CA THR A 231 4.03 -14.91 -6.30
C THR A 231 5.47 -15.25 -5.90
N TYR A 232 6.28 -14.25 -5.55
CA TYR A 232 7.65 -14.47 -5.06
C TYR A 232 7.67 -15.26 -3.74
N ARG A 233 6.68 -15.02 -2.86
CA ARG A 233 6.53 -15.75 -1.60
C ARG A 233 6.13 -17.22 -1.79
N GLN A 234 5.18 -17.48 -2.69
CA GLN A 234 4.69 -18.82 -3.05
C GLN A 234 5.79 -19.66 -3.71
N LEU A 235 6.70 -19.01 -4.45
CA LEU A 235 7.90 -19.62 -5.00
C LEU A 235 9.07 -19.76 -4.01
N ALA A 236 8.87 -19.43 -2.73
CA ALA A 236 9.90 -19.43 -1.69
C ALA A 236 11.16 -18.60 -2.02
N LEU A 237 11.07 -17.64 -2.95
CA LEU A 237 12.21 -16.83 -3.36
C LEU A 237 12.68 -15.91 -2.24
N GLN A 238 11.80 -15.57 -1.29
CA GLN A 238 12.15 -14.81 -0.09
C GLN A 238 13.26 -15.47 0.72
N ASP A 239 13.29 -16.80 0.82
CA ASP A 239 14.28 -17.50 1.65
C ASP A 239 15.68 -17.39 1.02
N ILE A 240 15.74 -17.55 -0.30
CA ILE A 240 16.95 -17.33 -1.09
C ILE A 240 17.41 -15.88 -0.95
N LEU A 241 16.49 -14.91 -1.09
CA LEU A 241 16.81 -13.49 -0.98
C LEU A 241 17.30 -13.10 0.41
N LEU A 242 16.72 -13.67 1.47
CA LEU A 242 17.15 -13.44 2.86
C LEU A 242 18.53 -14.04 3.13
N GLN A 243 18.80 -15.24 2.63
CA GLN A 243 20.13 -15.85 2.71
C GLN A 243 21.18 -15.03 1.96
N LEU A 244 20.88 -14.59 0.74
CA LEU A 244 21.76 -13.73 -0.05
C LEU A 244 22.01 -12.40 0.66
N ARG A 245 20.96 -11.79 1.21
CA ARG A 245 21.04 -10.51 1.93
C ARG A 245 21.91 -10.63 3.18
N GLY A 246 21.80 -11.74 3.91
CA GLY A 246 22.49 -11.94 5.18
C GLY A 246 22.07 -10.93 6.25
N THR A 247 22.87 -10.84 7.32
CA THR A 247 22.65 -9.86 8.39
C THR A 247 23.07 -8.47 7.92
N VAL A 248 22.17 -7.48 8.05
CA VAL A 248 22.49 -6.09 7.76
C VAL A 248 23.29 -5.50 8.92
N THR A 249 24.60 -5.41 8.75
CA THR A 249 25.51 -4.78 9.73
C THR A 249 25.68 -3.28 9.51
N ASP A 250 25.47 -2.82 8.27
CA ASP A 250 25.51 -1.41 7.89
C ASP A 250 24.42 -1.16 6.83
N LYS A 251 23.46 -0.29 7.15
CA LYS A 251 22.35 0.08 6.27
C LYS A 251 22.78 0.94 5.07
N PHE A 252 24.01 1.47 5.07
CA PHE A 252 24.58 2.26 3.96
C PHE A 252 25.43 1.43 3.01
N LYS A 253 25.78 0.20 3.39
CA LYS A 253 26.44 -0.73 2.48
C LYS A 253 25.43 -1.11 1.39
N PRO A 254 25.77 -0.93 0.10
CA PRO A 254 24.89 -1.33 -0.99
C PRO A 254 24.46 -2.79 -0.85
N MET A 255 23.18 -3.05 -1.07
CA MET A 255 22.67 -4.42 -1.11
C MET A 255 23.33 -5.19 -2.25
N ARG A 256 23.47 -6.52 -2.07
CA ARG A 256 23.89 -7.41 -3.15
C ARG A 256 23.03 -7.20 -4.39
N ARG A 257 23.67 -7.20 -5.57
CA ARG A 257 23.01 -6.91 -6.85
C ARG A 257 21.83 -7.83 -7.11
N GLU A 258 21.91 -9.09 -6.70
CA GLU A 258 20.86 -10.09 -6.86
C GLU A 258 19.61 -9.74 -6.03
N VAL A 259 19.83 -9.26 -4.79
CA VAL A 259 18.75 -8.82 -3.89
C VAL A 259 18.14 -7.52 -4.39
N ALA A 260 18.98 -6.53 -4.71
CA ALA A 260 18.55 -5.24 -5.22
C ALA A 260 17.85 -5.36 -6.59
N GLY A 261 18.40 -6.18 -7.48
CA GLY A 261 17.85 -6.44 -8.82
C GLY A 261 16.50 -7.16 -8.75
N THR A 262 16.34 -8.09 -7.82
CA THR A 262 15.03 -8.75 -7.61
C THR A 262 13.98 -7.76 -7.10
N ALA A 263 14.33 -6.95 -6.09
CA ALA A 263 13.45 -5.90 -5.60
C ALA A 263 13.10 -4.87 -6.70
N GLY A 264 14.09 -4.47 -7.50
CA GLY A 264 13.90 -3.60 -8.66
C GLY A 264 13.02 -4.22 -9.74
N GLY A 265 13.13 -5.53 -10.00
CA GLY A 265 12.27 -6.25 -10.93
C GLY A 265 10.82 -6.31 -10.47
N VAL A 266 10.57 -6.61 -9.19
CA VAL A 266 9.22 -6.57 -8.60
C VAL A 266 8.64 -5.16 -8.68
N PHE A 267 9.44 -4.14 -8.35
CA PHE A 267 9.04 -2.74 -8.45
C PHE A 267 8.71 -2.32 -9.89
N TYR A 268 9.52 -2.74 -10.86
CA TYR A 268 9.28 -2.51 -12.28
C TYR A 268 7.98 -3.19 -12.76
N LEU A 269 7.71 -4.42 -12.32
CA LEU A 269 6.49 -5.12 -12.69
C LEU A 269 5.23 -4.44 -12.11
N MET A 270 5.27 -4.04 -10.85
CA MET A 270 4.17 -3.29 -10.24
C MET A 270 3.95 -1.92 -10.92
N SER A 271 5.04 -1.24 -11.31
CA SER A 271 4.93 0.08 -11.96
C SER A 271 4.28 0.00 -13.34
N ARG A 272 4.44 -1.12 -14.06
CA ARG A 272 3.73 -1.38 -15.32
C ARG A 272 2.21 -1.47 -15.14
N GLU A 273 1.74 -1.77 -13.94
CA GLU A 273 0.31 -1.77 -13.58
C GLU A 273 -0.14 -0.45 -12.94
N GLY A 274 0.72 0.58 -12.93
CA GLY A 274 0.42 1.88 -12.32
C GLY A 274 0.65 1.93 -10.80
N PHE A 275 1.27 0.90 -10.22
CA PHE A 275 1.56 0.85 -8.79
C PHE A 275 3.04 1.02 -8.50
N LEU A 276 3.41 2.20 -8.03
CA LEU A 276 4.78 2.54 -7.67
C LEU A 276 4.84 2.90 -6.18
N LEU A 277 5.35 2.01 -5.32
CA LEU A 277 5.38 2.24 -3.87
C LEU A 277 6.00 3.60 -3.56
N THR A 278 5.35 4.40 -2.70
CA THR A 278 5.73 5.78 -2.33
C THR A 278 5.54 6.85 -3.41
N TYR A 279 4.93 6.50 -4.55
CA TYR A 279 4.59 7.42 -5.63
C TYR A 279 3.12 7.24 -6.02
N PRO A 280 2.19 7.65 -5.15
CA PRO A 280 0.77 7.65 -5.50
C PRO A 280 0.51 8.61 -6.67
N PRO A 281 -0.49 8.32 -7.52
CA PRO A 281 -0.81 9.15 -8.67
C PRO A 281 -1.34 10.54 -8.28
N ASN A 282 -1.95 10.67 -7.10
CA ASN A 282 -2.40 11.95 -6.51
C ASN A 282 -2.58 11.81 -4.99
N VAL A 283 -3.06 12.88 -4.33
CA VAL A 283 -3.28 12.94 -2.87
C VAL A 283 -4.33 11.95 -2.36
N GLY A 284 -5.23 11.48 -3.25
CA GLY A 284 -6.22 10.45 -2.98
C GLY A 284 -5.68 9.02 -2.94
N GLY A 285 -4.39 8.80 -3.23
CA GLY A 285 -3.80 7.47 -3.27
C GLY A 285 -4.01 6.77 -4.60
N TRP A 286 -4.08 5.43 -4.60
CA TRP A 286 -4.30 4.61 -5.79
C TRP A 286 -5.78 4.27 -5.95
N GLU A 287 -6.20 4.02 -7.19
CA GLU A 287 -7.48 3.35 -7.41
C GLU A 287 -7.34 1.85 -7.12
N TRP A 288 -8.21 1.31 -6.27
CA TRP A 288 -8.17 -0.09 -5.84
C TRP A 288 -9.28 -0.94 -6.48
N GLY A 289 -9.19 -2.26 -6.28
CA GLY A 289 -10.22 -3.20 -6.72
C GLY A 289 -10.19 -3.38 -8.23
N ASN A 290 -11.32 -3.17 -8.90
CA ASN A 290 -11.48 -3.46 -10.33
C ASN A 290 -10.56 -2.63 -11.23
N SER A 291 -10.05 -1.49 -10.77
CA SER A 291 -9.04 -0.72 -11.50
C SER A 291 -7.74 -1.51 -11.76
N TRP A 292 -7.49 -2.60 -11.02
CA TRP A 292 -6.36 -3.50 -11.28
C TRP A 292 -6.60 -4.46 -12.45
N ILE A 293 -7.84 -4.68 -12.87
CA ILE A 293 -8.21 -5.60 -13.95
C ILE A 293 -8.48 -4.81 -15.23
N THR A 294 -7.42 -4.51 -15.96
CA THR A 294 -7.46 -3.86 -17.28
C THR A 294 -6.77 -4.75 -18.32
N ALA A 295 -7.04 -4.53 -19.61
CA ALA A 295 -6.34 -5.26 -20.68
C ALA A 295 -4.81 -5.14 -20.58
N ASN A 296 -4.32 -3.96 -20.19
CA ASN A 296 -2.88 -3.70 -20.00
C ASN A 296 -2.32 -4.48 -18.82
N ASN A 297 -2.97 -4.41 -17.65
CA ASN A 297 -2.51 -5.10 -16.45
C ASN A 297 -2.55 -6.62 -16.66
N MET A 298 -3.63 -7.15 -17.22
CA MET A 298 -3.74 -8.59 -17.53
C MET A 298 -2.64 -9.07 -18.48
N THR A 299 -2.26 -8.26 -19.47
CA THR A 299 -1.13 -8.58 -20.35
C THR A 299 0.19 -8.65 -19.57
N ALA A 300 0.44 -7.70 -18.67
CA ALA A 300 1.63 -7.71 -17.81
C ALA A 300 1.67 -8.95 -16.87
N ARG A 301 0.51 -9.33 -16.31
CA ARG A 301 0.38 -10.50 -15.44
C ARG A 301 0.61 -11.82 -16.18
N ILE A 302 0.01 -12.00 -17.35
CA ILE A 302 0.16 -13.21 -18.19
C ILE A 302 1.62 -13.41 -18.64
N GLN A 303 2.40 -12.34 -18.74
CA GLN A 303 3.83 -12.44 -19.07
C GLN A 303 4.68 -12.95 -17.89
N LEU A 304 4.21 -12.83 -16.64
CA LEU A 304 5.00 -13.14 -15.45
C LEU A 304 5.54 -14.59 -15.43
N PRO A 305 4.75 -15.64 -15.72
CA PRO A 305 5.29 -17.00 -15.74
C PRO A 305 6.41 -17.20 -16.76
N ALA A 306 6.33 -16.55 -17.92
CA ALA A 306 7.42 -16.57 -18.90
C ALA A 306 8.69 -15.90 -18.35
N ILE A 307 8.54 -14.73 -17.71
CA ILE A 307 9.65 -13.99 -17.11
C ILE A 307 10.35 -14.81 -16.01
N LEU A 308 9.60 -15.58 -15.23
CA LEU A 308 10.15 -16.36 -14.12
C LEU A 308 10.70 -17.72 -14.54
N LEU A 309 10.06 -18.39 -15.51
CA LEU A 309 10.35 -19.78 -15.83
C LEU A 309 11.15 -19.95 -17.12
N GLN A 310 10.97 -19.08 -18.13
CA GLN A 310 11.47 -19.25 -19.49
C GLN A 310 12.68 -18.34 -19.80
N ASN A 311 13.67 -18.33 -18.91
CA ASN A 311 14.88 -17.51 -19.05
C ASN A 311 15.74 -17.90 -20.27
N GLU A 312 16.34 -16.89 -20.93
CA GLU A 312 17.18 -17.09 -22.13
C GLU A 312 18.49 -17.83 -21.87
N ASP A 313 18.98 -17.81 -20.63
CA ASP A 313 20.24 -18.47 -20.22
C ASP A 313 20.13 -20.00 -20.11
N LYS A 314 18.93 -20.55 -20.32
CA LYS A 314 18.60 -21.98 -20.24
C LYS A 314 18.94 -22.65 -18.90
N ASN A 315 19.13 -21.87 -17.83
CA ASN A 315 19.38 -22.43 -16.50
C ASN A 315 18.09 -22.73 -15.74
N HIS A 316 17.01 -22.01 -16.05
CA HIS A 316 15.65 -22.24 -15.53
C HIS A 316 15.59 -22.58 -14.02
N PRO A 317 16.20 -21.78 -13.13
CA PRO A 317 16.31 -22.13 -11.72
C PRO A 317 14.95 -22.23 -11.03
N ILE A 318 14.02 -21.32 -11.34
CA ILE A 318 12.68 -21.33 -10.77
C ILE A 318 11.87 -22.52 -11.29
N ALA A 319 11.97 -22.86 -12.59
CA ALA A 319 11.28 -24.03 -13.12
C ALA A 319 11.82 -25.34 -12.53
N THR A 320 13.13 -25.43 -12.34
CA THR A 320 13.77 -26.59 -11.70
C THR A 320 13.32 -26.73 -10.24
N TYR A 321 13.29 -25.61 -9.50
CA TYR A 321 12.77 -25.59 -8.13
C TYR A 321 11.30 -26.03 -8.09
N LEU A 322 10.46 -25.47 -8.95
CA LEU A 322 9.03 -25.78 -8.99
C LEU A 322 8.77 -27.24 -9.40
N ALA A 323 9.52 -27.77 -10.37
CA ALA A 323 9.46 -29.17 -10.76
C ALA A 323 9.85 -30.11 -9.61
N ALA A 324 10.92 -29.79 -8.88
CA ALA A 324 11.35 -30.54 -7.71
C ALA A 324 10.28 -30.50 -6.61
N LYS A 325 9.70 -29.33 -6.35
CA LYS A 325 8.62 -29.14 -5.37
C LYS A 325 7.37 -29.94 -5.72
N LEU A 326 6.91 -29.88 -6.97
CA LEU A 326 5.78 -30.66 -7.47
C LEU A 326 6.03 -32.17 -7.36
N THR A 327 7.25 -32.62 -7.66
CA THR A 327 7.61 -34.04 -7.56
C THR A 327 7.68 -34.52 -6.11
N THR A 328 8.24 -33.71 -5.22
CA THR A 328 8.55 -34.12 -3.84
C THR A 328 7.37 -33.92 -2.90
N ASP A 329 6.76 -32.73 -2.92
CA ASP A 329 5.73 -32.33 -1.95
C ASP A 329 4.34 -32.78 -2.40
N PHE A 330 4.10 -32.80 -3.72
CA PHE A 330 2.78 -33.10 -4.31
C PHE A 330 2.72 -34.45 -5.03
N HIS A 331 3.84 -35.19 -5.09
CA HIS A 331 3.94 -36.48 -5.78
C HIS A 331 3.36 -36.44 -7.20
N ALA A 332 3.69 -35.38 -7.95
CA ALA A 332 3.08 -35.04 -9.23
C ALA A 332 3.51 -35.96 -10.39
N ASP A 333 3.05 -37.21 -10.36
CA ASP A 333 3.28 -38.26 -11.36
C ASP A 333 2.27 -38.27 -12.53
N THR A 334 1.24 -37.42 -12.47
CA THR A 334 0.24 -37.22 -13.53
C THR A 334 0.01 -35.74 -13.83
N PRO A 335 -0.49 -35.37 -15.03
CA PRO A 335 -0.88 -34.00 -15.34
C PRO A 335 -1.88 -33.39 -14.34
N ASP A 336 -2.83 -34.20 -13.83
CA ASP A 336 -3.77 -33.77 -12.79
C ASP A 336 -3.06 -33.32 -11.52
N LYS A 337 -2.15 -34.14 -10.98
CA LYS A 337 -1.41 -33.78 -9.76
C LYS A 337 -0.46 -32.59 -9.97
N ILE A 338 0.06 -32.40 -11.18
CA ILE A 338 0.85 -31.20 -11.53
C ILE A 338 -0.02 -29.96 -11.42
N VAL A 339 -1.21 -29.99 -12.05
CA VAL A 339 -2.14 -28.86 -12.01
C VAL A 339 -2.64 -28.61 -10.60
N ASP A 340 -3.00 -29.65 -9.85
CA ASP A 340 -3.44 -29.50 -8.46
C ASP A 340 -2.34 -28.92 -7.58
N GLY A 341 -1.09 -29.41 -7.72
CA GLY A 341 0.04 -28.85 -7.00
C GLY A 341 0.32 -27.39 -7.36
N LEU A 342 0.18 -26.99 -8.63
CA LEU A 342 0.29 -25.59 -9.03
C LEU A 342 -0.82 -24.74 -8.42
N LEU A 343 -2.07 -25.20 -8.49
CA LEU A 343 -3.20 -24.49 -7.88
C LEU A 343 -3.02 -24.37 -6.37
N GLU A 344 -2.48 -25.38 -5.69
CA GLU A 344 -2.23 -25.30 -4.25
C GLU A 344 -1.06 -24.37 -3.89
N ILE A 345 0.04 -24.40 -4.65
CA ILE A 345 1.18 -23.47 -4.46
C ILE A 345 0.74 -22.01 -4.61
N PHE A 346 -0.10 -21.73 -5.61
CA PHE A 346 -0.50 -20.37 -5.98
C PHE A 346 -1.85 -19.93 -5.39
N ASP A 347 -2.47 -20.76 -4.54
CA ASP A 347 -3.81 -20.53 -3.97
C ASP A 347 -4.86 -20.23 -5.07
N GLY A 348 -4.81 -21.02 -6.13
CA GLY A 348 -5.66 -20.92 -7.31
C GLY A 348 -6.95 -21.72 -7.14
N GLN A 349 -8.04 -21.06 -6.76
CA GLN A 349 -9.36 -21.67 -6.77
C GLN A 349 -10.07 -21.40 -8.09
N ILE A 350 -10.26 -22.44 -8.91
CA ILE A 350 -10.86 -22.31 -10.24
C ILE A 350 -11.95 -23.36 -10.47
N PRO A 351 -12.96 -23.06 -11.31
CA PRO A 351 -13.96 -24.04 -11.72
C PRO A 351 -13.34 -25.29 -12.36
N SER A 352 -13.97 -26.44 -12.15
CA SER A 352 -13.51 -27.75 -12.66
C SER A 352 -13.34 -27.78 -14.18
N GLU A 353 -14.18 -27.06 -14.92
CA GLU A 353 -14.06 -26.89 -16.38
C GLU A 353 -12.73 -26.22 -16.77
N LYS A 354 -12.36 -25.13 -16.08
CA LYS A 354 -11.10 -24.41 -16.35
C LYS A 354 -9.89 -25.22 -15.90
N ARG A 355 -10.00 -25.95 -14.78
CA ARG A 355 -8.97 -26.91 -14.35
C ARG A 355 -8.71 -27.95 -15.43
N ARG A 356 -9.75 -28.50 -16.06
CA ARG A 356 -9.61 -29.48 -17.14
C ARG A 356 -8.79 -28.95 -18.31
N LEU A 357 -8.97 -27.68 -18.68
CA LEU A 357 -8.16 -27.04 -19.73
C LEU A 357 -6.66 -26.97 -19.36
N LEU A 358 -6.34 -26.69 -18.10
CA LEU A 358 -4.95 -26.72 -17.62
C LEU A 358 -4.35 -28.13 -17.70
N VAL A 359 -5.12 -29.15 -17.32
CA VAL A 359 -4.69 -30.56 -17.38
C VAL A 359 -4.47 -31.01 -18.83
N GLU A 360 -5.37 -30.64 -19.74
CA GLU A 360 -5.23 -30.94 -21.18
C GLU A 360 -3.99 -30.26 -21.77
N SER A 361 -3.70 -29.00 -21.39
CA SER A 361 -2.48 -28.30 -21.80
C SER A 361 -1.23 -28.96 -21.22
N CYS A 362 -1.22 -29.28 -19.93
CA CYS A 362 -0.11 -29.97 -19.26
C CYS A 362 0.19 -31.33 -19.93
N THR A 363 -0.85 -32.08 -20.27
CA THR A 363 -0.74 -33.37 -20.96
C THR A 363 -0.09 -33.22 -22.34
N LYS A 364 -0.56 -32.25 -23.15
CA LYS A 364 0.02 -31.96 -24.48
C LYS A 364 1.49 -31.54 -24.41
N LEU A 365 1.92 -30.98 -23.29
CA LEU A 365 3.28 -30.52 -23.03
C LEU A 365 4.16 -31.57 -22.34
N GLY A 366 3.73 -32.85 -22.30
CA GLY A 366 4.51 -33.98 -21.80
C GLY A 366 4.23 -34.38 -20.35
N GLY A 367 3.42 -33.60 -19.62
CA GLY A 367 3.00 -33.91 -18.25
C GLY A 367 4.16 -34.22 -17.31
N ALA A 368 4.04 -35.30 -16.54
CA ALA A 368 5.06 -35.72 -15.57
C ALA A 368 6.41 -36.09 -16.21
N SER A 369 6.44 -36.47 -17.49
CA SER A 369 7.72 -36.73 -18.16
C SER A 369 8.52 -35.43 -18.38
N ALA A 370 7.85 -34.31 -18.59
CA ALA A 370 8.47 -33.00 -18.76
C ALA A 370 9.19 -32.51 -17.49
N LEU A 371 8.73 -32.90 -16.29
CA LEU A 371 9.37 -32.51 -15.02
C LEU A 371 10.80 -33.06 -14.84
N LYS A 372 11.19 -34.07 -15.62
CA LYS A 372 12.50 -34.73 -15.49
C LYS A 372 13.64 -33.98 -16.19
N ASP A 373 13.29 -33.05 -17.08
CA ASP A 373 14.23 -32.27 -17.87
C ASP A 373 13.95 -30.77 -17.66
N LYS A 374 14.99 -29.99 -17.39
CA LYS A 374 14.85 -28.57 -17.01
C LYS A 374 14.21 -27.73 -18.12
N ASP A 375 14.51 -28.02 -19.39
CA ASP A 375 14.03 -27.23 -20.53
C ASP A 375 12.57 -27.59 -20.81
N SER A 376 12.24 -28.88 -20.76
CA SER A 376 10.88 -29.39 -20.88
C SER A 376 9.99 -28.90 -19.72
N ALA A 377 10.48 -28.94 -18.48
CA ALA A 377 9.78 -28.44 -17.30
C ALA A 377 9.53 -26.94 -17.40
N SER A 378 10.55 -26.16 -17.78
CA SER A 378 10.44 -24.72 -18.03
C SER A 378 9.34 -24.36 -19.02
N LYS A 379 9.32 -25.05 -20.16
CA LYS A 379 8.28 -24.84 -21.18
C LYS A 379 6.91 -25.22 -20.65
N MET A 380 6.76 -26.43 -20.12
CA MET A 380 5.48 -26.96 -19.65
C MET A 380 4.89 -26.10 -18.52
N LEU A 381 5.67 -25.86 -17.45
CA LEU A 381 5.21 -25.07 -16.31
C LEU A 381 4.92 -23.63 -16.72
N GLY A 382 5.78 -23.02 -17.55
CA GLY A 382 5.58 -21.67 -18.05
C GLY A 382 4.28 -21.50 -18.82
N ASP A 383 3.96 -22.44 -19.71
CA ASP A 383 2.75 -22.34 -20.54
C ASP A 383 1.47 -22.71 -19.77
N VAL A 384 1.53 -23.70 -18.88
CA VAL A 384 0.39 -24.04 -17.99
C VAL A 384 0.10 -22.87 -17.04
N MET A 385 1.13 -22.26 -16.45
CA MET A 385 0.94 -21.10 -15.56
C MET A 385 0.46 -19.86 -16.30
N LYS A 386 0.86 -19.63 -17.56
CA LYS A 386 0.28 -18.54 -18.39
C LYS A 386 -1.23 -18.72 -18.53
N LEU A 387 -1.70 -19.93 -18.80
CA LEU A 387 -3.14 -20.23 -18.88
C LEU A 387 -3.82 -20.04 -17.51
N MET A 388 -3.18 -20.51 -16.43
CA MET A 388 -3.70 -20.34 -15.07
C MET A 388 -3.88 -18.86 -14.71
N VAL A 389 -2.89 -18.02 -15.00
CA VAL A 389 -2.96 -16.56 -14.77
C VAL A 389 -4.02 -15.90 -15.64
N ALA A 390 -4.26 -16.39 -16.85
CA ALA A 390 -5.30 -15.84 -17.73
C ALA A 390 -6.74 -16.10 -17.23
N ILE A 391 -6.92 -16.96 -16.21
CA ILE A 391 -8.22 -17.25 -15.61
C ILE A 391 -8.65 -16.08 -14.70
N PRO A 392 -9.84 -15.48 -14.89
CA PRO A 392 -10.32 -14.37 -14.06
C PRO A 392 -10.34 -14.67 -12.55
N GLU A 393 -10.73 -15.88 -12.16
CA GLU A 393 -10.79 -16.32 -10.76
C GLU A 393 -9.41 -16.35 -10.11
N PHE A 394 -8.35 -16.61 -10.88
CA PHE A 394 -6.97 -16.56 -10.39
C PHE A 394 -6.53 -15.13 -10.03
N GLN A 395 -7.17 -14.12 -10.61
CA GLN A 395 -6.87 -12.71 -10.34
C GLN A 395 -7.48 -12.20 -9.04
N MET A 396 -8.33 -13.00 -8.40
CA MET A 396 -8.99 -12.64 -7.15
C MET A 396 -8.22 -13.17 -5.94
N ALA A 397 -8.24 -12.43 -4.84
CA ALA A 397 -7.70 -12.78 -3.53
C ALA A 397 -8.83 -13.17 -2.60
#